data_AF-A0A1I4DIV2-F1
#
_entry.id   AF-A0A1I4DIV2-F1
#
_cell.length_a   1.000
_cell.length_b   1.000
_cell.length_c   1.000
_cell.angle_alpha   90.00
_cell.angle_beta   90.00
_cell.angle_gamma   90.00
#
_symmetry.space_group_name_H-M   'P 1'
#
loop_
_entity.id
_entity.type
_entity.pdbx_description
1 polymer ?
#
loop_
_entity_poly.entity_id
_entity_poly.type
_entity_poly.pdbx_seq_one_letter_code
_entity_poly.pdbx_strand_id
1 'polypeptide(L)' 'MSLTLNEISSVLGVSKPTASALKNGKYKAADTVAKYEALINVVEKAANKSDSKTDPDSICAACPRDDCTGCRLAELINL' A
#
# COMPACT_ATOMS: atom_id res chain seq x y z
N MET A 1 -5.65 7.92 1.39
CA MET A 1 -4.42 7.87 0.57
C MET A 1 -4.80 8.15 -0.88
N SER A 2 -4.12 9.04 -1.62
CA SER A 2 -4.45 9.32 -3.03
C SER A 2 -3.34 8.81 -3.94
N LEU A 3 -3.67 7.89 -4.86
CA LEU A 3 -2.76 7.46 -5.92
C LEU A 3 -2.41 8.64 -6.84
N THR A 4 -1.14 8.76 -7.19
CA THR A 4 -0.64 9.73 -8.16
C THR A 4 -0.98 9.28 -9.58
N LEU A 5 -1.02 10.24 -10.51
CA LEU A 5 -1.30 9.92 -11.91
C LEU A 5 -0.23 9.01 -12.53
N ASN A 6 1.03 9.13 -12.09
CA ASN A 6 2.12 8.29 -12.57
C ASN A 6 1.97 6.84 -12.10
N GLU A 7 1.54 6.60 -10.87
CA GLU A 7 1.28 5.25 -10.35
C GLU A 7 0.12 4.60 -11.12
N ILE A 8 -0.98 5.33 -11.30
CA ILE A 8 -2.14 4.85 -12.06
C ILE A 8 -1.73 4.50 -13.51
N SER A 9 -0.98 5.37 -14.19
CA SER A 9 -0.53 5.11 -15.55
C SER A 9 0.38 3.90 -15.65
N SER A 10 1.29 3.73 -14.69
CA SER A 10 2.29 2.66 -14.71
C SER A 10 1.66 1.30 -14.40
N VAL A 11 0.75 1.25 -13.43
CA VAL A 11 0.10 0.00 -13.00
C VAL A 11 -0.96 -0.47 -14.01
N LEU A 12 -1.75 0.46 -14.55
CA LEU A 12 -2.82 0.12 -15.50
C LEU A 12 -2.36 0.08 -16.96
N GLY A 13 -1.13 0.50 -17.25
CA GLY A 13 -0.59 0.57 -18.62
C GLY A 13 -1.31 1.60 -19.49
N VAL A 14 -1.82 2.68 -18.90
CA VAL A 14 -2.61 3.72 -19.60
C VAL A 14 -1.86 5.03 -19.69
N SER A 15 -2.22 5.88 -20.66
CA SER A 15 -1.64 7.22 -20.78
C SER A 15 -1.98 8.10 -19.57
N LYS A 16 -1.14 9.09 -19.24
CA LYS A 16 -1.41 10.06 -18.15
C LYS A 16 -2.75 10.81 -18.30
N PRO A 17 -3.18 11.25 -19.51
CA PRO A 17 -4.52 11.80 -19.71
C PRO A 17 -5.62 10.81 -19.33
N THR A 18 -5.47 9.53 -19.68
CA THR A 18 -6.42 8.47 -19.30
C THR A 18 -6.43 8.25 -17.78
N ALA A 19 -5.26 8.21 -17.14
CA ALA A 19 -5.15 8.13 -15.68
C ALA A 19 -5.84 9.32 -14.98
N SER A 20 -5.69 10.53 -15.52
CA SER A 20 -6.38 11.73 -15.02
C SER A 20 -7.89 11.65 -15.21
N ALA A 21 -8.35 11.15 -16.35
CA ALA A 21 -9.76 10.94 -16.62
C ALA A 21 -10.38 9.89 -15.67
N LEU A 22 -9.66 8.80 -15.41
CA LEU A 22 -10.06 7.76 -14.44
C LEU A 22 -10.16 8.32 -13.02
N LYS A 23 -9.18 9.12 -12.59
CA LYS A 23 -9.17 9.77 -11.28
C LYS A 23 -10.31 10.78 -11.12
N ASN A 24 -10.73 11.42 -12.20
CA ASN A 24 -11.76 12.48 -12.21
C ASN A 24 -13.16 12.00 -12.60
N GLY A 25 -13.42 10.68 -12.68
CA GLY A 25 -14.77 10.19 -12.94
C GLY A 25 -15.24 10.28 -14.40
N LYS A 26 -14.35 10.57 -15.36
CA LYS A 26 -14.71 10.77 -16.78
C LYS A 26 -14.27 9.57 -17.60
N TYR A 27 -15.21 8.76 -18.07
CA TYR A 27 -14.92 7.42 -18.58
C TYR A 27 -15.32 7.22 -20.05
N LYS A 28 -14.46 6.51 -20.82
CA LYS A 28 -14.73 6.08 -22.20
C LYS A 28 -14.74 4.55 -22.40
N ALA A 29 -14.22 3.74 -21.45
CA ALA A 29 -14.15 2.28 -21.59
C ALA A 29 -14.35 1.57 -20.24
N ALA A 30 -15.27 0.59 -20.19
CA ALA A 30 -15.70 -0.07 -18.95
C ALA A 30 -14.60 -0.91 -18.27
N ASP A 31 -13.74 -1.58 -19.07
CA ASP A 31 -12.70 -2.48 -18.53
C ASP A 31 -11.63 -1.74 -17.71
N THR A 32 -11.26 -0.53 -18.13
CA THR A 32 -10.26 0.28 -17.43
C THR A 32 -10.78 0.81 -16.09
N VAL A 33 -12.09 1.00 -15.96
CA VAL A 33 -12.73 1.43 -14.72
C VAL A 33 -12.68 0.32 -13.68
N ALA A 34 -13.08 -0.90 -14.05
CA ALA A 34 -13.04 -2.05 -13.16
C ALA A 34 -11.62 -2.33 -12.63
N LYS A 35 -10.60 -2.17 -13.49
CA LYS A 35 -9.19 -2.30 -13.09
C LYS A 35 -8.75 -1.20 -12.11
N TYR A 36 -9.20 0.04 -12.30
CA TYR A 36 -8.91 1.14 -11.37
C TYR A 36 -9.59 0.95 -10.02
N GLU A 37 -10.85 0.51 -9.99
CA GLU A 37 -11.57 0.18 -8.76
C GLU A 37 -10.92 -0.99 -8.00
N ALA A 38 -10.49 -2.03 -8.73
CA ALA A 38 -9.73 -3.13 -8.14
C ALA A 38 -8.42 -2.65 -7.50
N LEU A 39 -7.70 -1.73 -8.16
CA LEU A 39 -6.48 -1.13 -7.61
C LEU A 39 -6.74 -0.36 -6.31
N ILE A 40 -7.80 0.47 -6.28
CA ILE A 40 -8.20 1.20 -5.07
C ILE A 40 -8.47 0.22 -3.92
N ASN A 41 -9.28 -0.81 -4.17
CA ASN A 41 -9.61 -1.81 -3.15
C ASN A 41 -8.38 -2.52 -2.58
N VAL A 42 -7.37 -2.81 -3.40
CA VAL A 42 -6.11 -3.42 -2.94
C VAL A 42 -5.33 -2.45 -2.05
N VAL A 43 -5.21 -1.19 -2.46
CA VAL A 43 -4.51 -0.16 -1.68
C VAL A 43 -5.22 0.10 -0.35
N GLU A 44 -6.55 0.17 -0.34
CA GLU A 44 -7.33 0.33 0.87
C GLU A 44 -7.17 -0.88 1.80
N LYS A 45 -7.22 -2.11 1.27
CA LYS A 45 -6.96 -3.31 2.08
C LYS A 45 -5.56 -3.33 2.68
N ALA A 46 -4.54 -2.88 1.93
CA ALA A 46 -3.18 -2.79 2.43
C ALA A 46 -3.05 -1.72 3.51
N ALA A 47 -3.64 -0.54 3.31
CA ALA A 47 -3.64 0.53 4.30
C ALA A 47 -4.33 0.11 5.60
N ASN A 48 -5.50 -0.54 5.52
CA ASN A 48 -6.23 -1.02 6.69
C ASN A 48 -5.54 -2.19 7.41
N LYS A 49 -4.65 -2.94 6.74
CA LYS A 49 -3.82 -3.98 7.39
C LYS A 49 -2.64 -3.39 8.15
N SER A 50 -2.10 -2.24 7.73
CA SER A 50 -0.99 -1.58 8.44
C SER A 50 -1.40 -0.96 9.78
N ASP A 51 -2.70 -0.77 10.05
CA ASP A 51 -3.21 -0.41 11.38
C ASP A 51 -3.23 -1.58 12.37
N SER A 52 -2.94 -2.80 11.91
CA SER A 52 -2.44 -3.84 12.81
C SER A 52 -1.02 -3.43 13.20
N LYS A 53 -0.93 -2.53 14.18
CA LYS A 53 0.22 -2.32 15.05
C LYS A 53 0.85 -3.69 15.24
N THR A 54 1.92 -3.96 14.50
CA THR A 54 2.73 -5.13 14.76
C THR A 54 3.34 -4.83 16.10
N ASP A 55 2.71 -5.36 17.14
CA ASP A 55 3.14 -5.21 18.51
C ASP A 55 4.58 -5.73 18.58
N PRO A 56 5.58 -4.87 18.79
CA PRO A 56 6.98 -5.28 18.71
C PRO A 56 7.31 -6.32 19.79
N ASP A 57 6.59 -6.34 20.90
CA ASP A 57 6.68 -7.39 21.92
C ASP A 57 6.24 -8.77 21.38
N SER A 58 5.27 -8.83 20.47
CA SER A 58 4.87 -10.07 19.80
C SER A 58 5.92 -10.69 18.87
N ILE A 59 6.87 -9.88 18.36
CA ILE A 59 8.00 -10.37 17.56
C ILE A 59 9.06 -11.00 18.49
N CYS A 60 9.28 -10.41 19.66
CA CYS A 60 10.37 -10.77 20.56
C CYS A 60 10.05 -11.99 21.44
N ALA A 61 8.79 -12.22 21.81
CA ALA A 61 8.40 -13.36 22.66
C ALA A 61 8.70 -14.76 22.06
N ALA A 62 8.91 -14.84 20.73
CA ALA A 62 9.22 -16.09 20.03
C ALA A 62 10.65 -16.15 19.46
N CYS A 63 11.52 -15.17 19.76
CA CYS A 63 12.87 -15.12 19.17
C CYS A 63 13.90 -15.90 20.02
N PRO A 64 14.42 -17.06 19.58
CA PRO A 64 15.40 -17.85 20.33
C PRO A 64 16.84 -17.34 20.19
N ARG A 65 17.04 -16.16 19.58
CA ARG A 65 18.36 -15.60 19.29
C ARG A 65 18.45 -14.19 19.88
N ASP A 66 19.40 -14.02 20.79
CA ASP A 66 19.80 -12.77 21.45
C ASP A 66 20.19 -11.62 20.48
N ASP A 67 20.26 -11.88 19.18
CA ASP A 67 20.62 -10.90 18.15
C ASP A 67 19.73 -11.04 16.90
N CYS A 68 18.42 -10.87 17.07
CA CYS A 68 17.49 -10.79 15.95
C CYS A 68 17.15 -9.35 15.57
N THR A 69 16.77 -9.15 14.31
CA THR A 69 16.42 -7.84 13.73
C THR A 69 15.36 -7.09 14.55
N GLY A 70 14.52 -7.81 15.30
CA GLY A 70 13.56 -7.24 16.27
C GLY A 70 14.23 -6.45 17.41
N CYS A 71 15.31 -6.96 18.01
CA CYS A 71 16.06 -6.26 19.06
C CYS A 71 16.67 -4.96 18.52
N ARG A 72 17.18 -4.99 17.28
CA ARG A 72 17.77 -3.82 16.64
C ARG A 72 16.73 -2.75 16.27
N LEU A 73 15.50 -3.15 15.93
CA LEU A 73 14.39 -2.20 15.77
C LEU A 73 13.97 -1.59 17.11
N ALA A 74 13.94 -2.39 18.18
CA ALA A 74 13.58 -1.90 19.52
C ALA A 74 14.56 -0.83 20.03
N GLU A 75 15.86 -0.99 19.78
CA GLU A 75 16.87 0.04 20.11
C GLU A 75 16.70 1.33 19.29
N LEU A 76 16.28 1.23 18.03
CA LEU A 76 16.10 2.40 17.15
C LEU A 76 14.85 3.23 17.49
N ILE A 77 13.85 2.63 18.16
CA ILE A 77 12.60 3.31 18.53
C ILE A 77 12.68 3.95 19.92
N ASN A 78 13.64 3.53 20.76
CA ASN A 78 13.84 4.03 22.13
C ASN A 78 14.94 5.12 22.26
N LEU A 79 15.30 5.78 21.15
CA LEU A 79 16.24 6.92 21.09
C LEU A 79 15.51 8.24 20.78
#